data_AF-A0A1L9V4D4-F1
#
_entry.id   AF-A0A1L9V4D4-F1
#
_cell.length_a   1.000
_cell.length_b   1.000
_cell.length_c   1.000
_cell.angle_alpha   90.00
_cell.angle_beta   90.00
_cell.angle_gamma   90.00
#
_symmetry.space_group_name_H-M   'P 1'
#
loop_
_entity.id
_entity.type
_entity.pdbx_description
1 polymer ?
#
loop_
_entity_poly.entity_id
_entity_poly.type
_entity_poly.pdbx_seq_one_letter_code
_entity_poly.pdbx_strand_id
1 'polypeptide(L)'
;MAGDPHLLSQVDAKTVQQLQSRVPKISKLDREHIEKGFHNGSLFPLIINANHREELLDRLKMVSVPIPSLRTFFQDILYLCIAKNVMKTLERLDLAPRQKPTIDEGVKGGYRWTQGLHAPQQHEVQYHLLELWRFSFQYGCEMVGTNRLVRNTKGQSDSVTWDLQYASPDRKSLWKHFFWLANHYGFTVPNDSPVERLEIECTPGDHPEELGSDEPLSRRSGKPFADSVDADRFALSSLGLQRQWKDDQGVTLGLVRGWMFRAFFSHLIPANDNRPILVGKR
;
A
#
# COMPACT_ATOMS: atom_id res chain seq x y z
N MET A 1 17.23 -14.56 -7.53
CA MET A 1 17.16 -15.43 -8.73
C MET A 1 17.08 -14.53 -9.94
N ALA A 2 18.10 -14.53 -10.81
CA ALA A 2 18.02 -13.84 -12.09
C ALA A 2 17.26 -14.74 -13.08
N GLY A 3 16.25 -14.21 -13.77
CA GLY A 3 15.51 -14.94 -14.81
C GLY A 3 16.37 -15.21 -16.05
N ASP A 4 15.90 -16.07 -16.95
CA ASP A 4 16.56 -16.35 -18.22
C ASP A 4 16.72 -15.05 -19.04
N PRO A 5 17.95 -14.56 -19.27
CA PRO A 5 18.21 -13.33 -20.02
C PRO A 5 17.66 -13.37 -21.44
N HIS A 6 17.59 -14.55 -22.06
CA HIS A 6 17.09 -14.69 -23.41
C HIS A 6 15.57 -14.46 -23.45
N LEU A 7 14.82 -15.00 -22.50
CA LEU A 7 13.38 -14.75 -22.37
C LEU A 7 13.09 -13.28 -22.02
N LEU A 8 13.93 -12.64 -21.20
CA LEU A 8 13.79 -11.22 -20.88
C LEU A 8 13.91 -10.32 -22.11
N SER A 9 14.80 -10.66 -23.05
CA SER A 9 14.95 -9.91 -24.31
C SER A 9 13.74 -10.02 -25.26
N GLN A 10 12.83 -10.97 -25.00
CA GLN A 10 11.65 -11.24 -25.82
C GLN A 10 10.38 -10.56 -25.26
N VAL A 11 10.49 -9.81 -24.17
CA VAL A 11 9.36 -9.07 -23.58
C VAL A 11 9.15 -7.75 -24.32
N ASP A 12 7.94 -7.53 -24.81
CA ASP A 12 7.55 -6.32 -25.52
C ASP A 12 6.63 -5.40 -24.69
N ALA A 13 6.58 -4.11 -25.06
CA ALA A 13 5.81 -3.10 -24.35
C ALA A 13 4.29 -3.35 -24.37
N LYS A 14 3.74 -3.96 -25.43
CA LYS A 14 2.31 -4.26 -25.54
C LYS A 14 1.92 -5.38 -24.58
N THR A 15 2.77 -6.41 -24.45
CA THR A 15 2.61 -7.45 -23.42
C THR A 15 2.61 -6.85 -22.02
N VAL A 16 3.57 -5.96 -21.69
CA VAL A 16 3.60 -5.28 -20.38
C VAL A 16 2.31 -4.49 -20.13
N GLN A 17 1.80 -3.76 -21.13
CA GLN A 17 0.55 -3.00 -20.99
C GLN A 17 -0.67 -3.89 -20.73
N GLN A 18 -0.69 -5.11 -21.28
CA GLN A 18 -1.73 -6.10 -21.06
C GLN A 18 -1.57 -6.88 -19.75
N LEU A 19 -0.43 -6.80 -19.07
CA LEU A 19 -0.20 -7.52 -17.80
C LEU A 19 -0.22 -6.62 -16.57
N GLN A 20 0.24 -5.37 -16.69
CA GLN A 20 0.32 -4.44 -15.56
C GLN A 20 -1.00 -4.39 -14.76
N SER A 21 -0.87 -4.34 -13.43
CA SER A 21 -1.96 -4.28 -12.45
C SER A 21 -2.89 -5.50 -12.37
N ARG A 22 -2.69 -6.55 -13.19
CA ARG A 22 -3.47 -7.79 -13.08
C ARG A 22 -3.01 -8.64 -11.91
N VAL A 23 -3.92 -9.44 -11.36
CA VAL A 23 -3.73 -10.33 -10.22
C VAL A 23 -4.27 -11.73 -10.58
N PRO A 24 -3.61 -12.47 -11.47
CA PRO A 24 -4.21 -13.63 -12.15
C PRO A 24 -4.57 -14.80 -11.24
N LYS A 25 -3.93 -14.92 -10.07
CA LYS A 25 -4.29 -15.95 -9.09
C LYS A 25 -5.60 -15.63 -8.35
N ILE A 26 -5.90 -14.35 -8.16
CA ILE A 26 -7.04 -13.89 -7.33
C ILE A 26 -8.25 -13.51 -8.19
N SER A 27 -8.01 -12.95 -9.39
CA SER A 27 -9.05 -12.55 -10.32
C SER A 27 -9.24 -13.55 -11.44
N LYS A 28 -10.45 -14.11 -11.51
CA LYS A 28 -10.90 -14.91 -12.63
C LYS A 28 -10.85 -14.12 -13.95
N LEU A 29 -11.26 -12.85 -13.94
CA LEU A 29 -11.26 -12.00 -15.14
C LEU A 29 -9.84 -11.78 -15.67
N ASP A 30 -8.87 -11.55 -14.79
CA ASP A 30 -7.48 -11.40 -15.17
C ASP A 30 -6.87 -12.70 -15.70
N ARG A 31 -7.21 -13.82 -15.04
CA ARG A 31 -6.77 -15.16 -15.47
C ARG A 31 -7.28 -15.49 -16.87
N GLU A 32 -8.58 -15.33 -17.12
CA GLU A 32 -9.20 -15.56 -18.43
C GLU A 32 -8.62 -14.63 -19.50
N HIS A 33 -8.36 -13.36 -19.15
CA HIS A 33 -7.71 -12.42 -20.06
C HIS A 33 -6.32 -12.91 -20.49
N ILE A 34 -5.54 -13.39 -19.54
CA ILE A 34 -4.18 -13.91 -19.78
C ILE A 34 -4.23 -15.20 -20.59
N GLU A 35 -5.06 -16.15 -20.21
CA GLU A 35 -5.23 -17.41 -20.94
C GLU A 35 -5.59 -17.12 -22.40
N LYS A 36 -6.60 -16.26 -22.64
CA LYS A 36 -6.98 -15.85 -23.99
C LYS A 36 -5.83 -15.20 -24.76
N GLY A 37 -5.05 -14.33 -24.09
CA GLY A 37 -3.90 -13.67 -24.69
C GLY A 37 -2.75 -14.61 -25.05
N PHE A 38 -2.58 -15.70 -24.30
CA PHE A 38 -1.61 -16.74 -24.65
C PHE A 38 -2.09 -17.60 -25.82
N HIS A 39 -3.37 -17.99 -25.83
CA HIS A 39 -3.99 -18.82 -26.87
C HIS A 39 -4.04 -18.11 -28.24
N ASN A 40 -4.34 -16.81 -28.27
CA ASN A 40 -4.42 -16.05 -29.52
C ASN A 40 -3.07 -15.43 -29.95
N GLY A 41 -1.99 -15.67 -29.20
CA GLY A 41 -0.65 -15.15 -29.48
C GLY A 41 -0.47 -13.65 -29.23
N SER A 42 -1.41 -12.97 -28.55
CA SER A 42 -1.28 -11.53 -28.26
C SER A 42 -0.36 -11.20 -27.08
N LEU A 43 -0.11 -12.17 -26.19
CA LEU A 43 0.85 -12.08 -25.09
C LEU A 43 2.12 -12.86 -25.43
N PHE A 44 3.26 -12.21 -25.19
CA PHE A 44 4.61 -12.73 -25.46
C PHE A 44 4.77 -13.32 -26.88
N PRO A 45 4.43 -12.59 -27.96
CA PRO A 45 4.44 -13.14 -29.32
C PRO A 45 5.82 -13.63 -29.79
N LEU A 46 6.90 -13.12 -29.18
CA LEU A 46 8.28 -13.49 -29.50
C LEU A 46 8.72 -14.82 -28.87
N ILE A 47 7.99 -15.33 -27.87
CA ILE A 47 8.25 -16.64 -27.27
C ILE A 47 7.50 -17.69 -28.09
N ILE A 48 8.22 -18.38 -28.98
CA ILE A 48 7.65 -19.35 -29.93
C ILE A 48 7.57 -20.76 -29.35
N ASN A 49 8.52 -21.14 -28.50
CA ASN A 49 8.59 -22.48 -27.93
C ASN A 49 7.34 -22.79 -27.07
N ALA A 50 6.56 -23.80 -27.46
CA ALA A 50 5.30 -24.15 -26.83
C ALA A 50 5.45 -24.50 -25.34
N ASN A 51 6.47 -25.30 -24.98
CA ASN A 51 6.70 -25.69 -23.59
C ASN A 51 7.04 -24.48 -22.72
N HIS A 52 7.87 -23.55 -23.23
CA HIS A 52 8.18 -22.31 -22.50
C HIS A 52 6.95 -21.40 -22.36
N ARG A 53 6.07 -21.36 -23.37
CA ARG A 53 4.80 -20.61 -23.28
C ARG A 53 3.88 -21.19 -22.22
N GLU A 54 3.75 -22.51 -22.16
CA GLU A 54 2.93 -23.21 -21.17
C GLU A 54 3.46 -22.99 -19.75
N GLU A 55 4.77 -23.17 -19.54
CA GLU A 55 5.40 -22.90 -18.24
C GLU A 55 5.21 -21.44 -17.80
N LEU A 56 5.38 -20.49 -18.73
CA LEU A 56 5.18 -19.07 -18.44
C LEU A 56 3.73 -18.76 -18.08
N LEU A 57 2.77 -19.35 -18.78
CA LEU A 57 1.34 -19.21 -18.49
C LEU A 57 1.03 -19.73 -17.08
N ASP A 58 1.51 -20.92 -16.73
CA ASP A 58 1.29 -21.52 -15.41
C ASP A 58 1.89 -20.66 -14.29
N ARG A 59 3.12 -20.16 -14.49
CA ARG A 59 3.75 -19.26 -13.51
C ARG A 59 3.01 -17.94 -13.37
N LEU A 60 2.53 -17.37 -14.48
CA LEU A 60 1.81 -16.10 -14.49
C LEU A 60 0.45 -16.23 -13.78
N LYS A 61 -0.23 -17.37 -13.94
CA LYS A 61 -1.48 -17.70 -13.22
C LYS A 61 -1.30 -17.79 -11.71
N MET A 62 -0.08 -18.03 -11.22
CA MET A 62 0.21 -18.11 -9.79
C MET A 62 0.49 -16.76 -9.13
N VAL A 63 0.51 -15.66 -9.89
CA VAL A 63 0.78 -14.33 -9.35
C VAL A 63 -0.43 -13.80 -8.56
N SER A 64 -0.29 -13.71 -7.24
CA SER A 64 -1.34 -13.26 -6.29
C SER A 64 -1.31 -11.78 -5.95
N VAL A 65 -0.45 -11.01 -6.61
CA VAL A 65 -0.27 -9.58 -6.36
C VAL A 65 -0.40 -8.80 -7.67
N PRO A 66 -0.72 -7.50 -7.64
CA PRO A 66 -0.75 -6.69 -8.85
C PRO A 66 0.61 -6.75 -9.55
N ILE A 67 0.62 -7.15 -10.82
CA ILE A 67 1.85 -7.19 -11.62
C ILE A 67 2.38 -5.75 -11.74
N PRO A 68 3.58 -5.46 -11.19
CA PRO A 68 4.11 -4.11 -11.17
C PRO A 68 4.57 -3.69 -12.57
N SER A 69 4.56 -2.39 -12.80
CA SER A 69 5.16 -1.75 -13.97
C SER A 69 5.79 -0.41 -13.56
N LEU A 70 6.60 0.17 -14.44
CA LEU A 70 7.11 1.52 -14.21
C LEU A 70 5.98 2.55 -14.08
N ARG A 71 4.87 2.34 -14.79
CA ARG A 71 3.67 3.17 -14.68
C ARG A 71 3.04 3.07 -13.30
N THR A 72 2.82 1.86 -12.77
CA THR A 72 2.21 1.70 -11.44
C THR A 72 3.13 2.23 -10.37
N PHE A 73 4.45 2.04 -10.49
CA PHE A 73 5.43 2.61 -9.58
C PHE A 73 5.31 4.14 -9.44
N PHE A 74 5.22 4.87 -10.55
CA PHE A 74 5.02 6.33 -10.48
C PHE A 74 3.68 6.74 -9.86
N GLN A 75 2.66 5.89 -9.96
CA GLN A 75 1.37 6.12 -9.31
C GLN A 75 1.44 5.80 -7.81
N ASP A 76 2.17 4.75 -7.44
CA ASP A 76 2.39 4.31 -6.07
C ASP A 76 3.21 5.33 -5.27
N ILE A 77 4.18 5.99 -5.92
CA ILE A 77 4.94 7.10 -5.33
C ILE A 77 4.03 8.26 -4.89
N LEU A 78 2.92 8.51 -5.57
CA LEU A 78 2.02 9.62 -5.21
C LEU A 78 1.45 9.42 -3.80
N TYR A 79 1.06 8.20 -3.45
CA TYR A 79 0.64 7.90 -2.08
C TYR A 79 1.80 8.02 -1.09
N LEU A 80 2.95 7.46 -1.45
CA LEU A 80 4.15 7.52 -0.60
C LEU A 80 4.56 8.96 -0.30
N CYS A 81 4.44 9.89 -1.26
CA CYS A 81 4.70 11.31 -1.07
C CYS A 81 3.79 11.94 -0.01
N ILE A 82 2.51 11.54 0.08
CA ILE A 82 1.57 12.02 1.09
C ILE A 82 2.02 11.54 2.47
N ALA A 83 2.24 10.23 2.63
CA ALA A 83 2.67 9.65 3.89
C ALA A 83 4.05 10.17 4.34
N LYS A 84 4.97 10.37 3.39
CA LYS A 84 6.28 10.99 3.62
C LYS A 84 6.16 12.37 4.25
N ASN A 85 5.22 13.19 3.80
CA ASN A 85 5.03 14.53 4.35
C ASN A 85 4.54 14.48 5.81
N VAL A 86 3.77 13.43 6.17
CA VAL A 86 3.43 13.18 7.58
C VAL A 86 4.67 12.79 8.38
N MET A 87 5.40 11.77 7.93
CA MET A 87 6.60 11.27 8.62
C MET A 87 7.69 12.32 8.81
N LYS A 88 7.87 13.22 7.83
CA LYS A 88 8.82 14.34 7.91
C LYS A 88 8.62 15.26 9.10
N THR A 89 7.42 15.33 9.66
CA THR A 89 7.17 16.14 10.87
C THR A 89 7.90 15.61 12.10
N LEU A 90 8.36 14.36 12.07
CA LEU A 90 9.18 13.75 13.12
C LEU A 90 10.69 13.88 12.86
N GLU A 91 11.10 14.34 11.67
CA GLU A 91 12.52 14.59 11.39
C GLU A 91 13.01 15.80 12.17
N ARG A 92 14.09 15.64 12.93
CA ARG A 92 14.73 16.72 13.71
C ARG A 92 15.96 17.31 13.05
N LEU A 93 16.28 16.85 11.84
CA LEU A 93 17.58 17.06 11.22
C LEU A 93 17.50 18.15 10.15
N ASP A 94 17.84 19.37 10.52
CA ASP A 94 18.20 20.44 9.58
C ASP A 94 19.60 20.19 9.01
N LEU A 95 19.73 19.09 8.26
CA LEU A 95 20.98 18.73 7.58
C LEU A 95 21.04 19.35 6.19
N ALA A 96 22.27 19.73 5.80
CA ALA A 96 22.56 20.20 4.45
C ALA A 96 22.10 19.18 3.39
N PRO A 97 21.64 19.62 2.19
CA PRO A 97 21.00 18.75 1.19
C PRO A 97 21.78 17.48 0.80
N ARG A 98 23.12 17.50 0.90
CA ARG A 98 23.99 16.37 0.53
C ARG A 98 24.15 15.31 1.62
N GLN A 99 23.63 15.55 2.82
CA GLN A 99 23.73 14.65 3.98
C GLN A 99 22.35 14.28 4.54
N LYS A 100 21.27 14.53 3.79
CA LYS A 100 19.92 14.22 4.27
C LYS A 100 19.76 12.69 4.35
N PRO A 101 19.58 12.13 5.55
CA PRO A 101 19.29 10.72 5.69
C PRO A 101 17.95 10.40 5.01
N THR A 102 17.68 9.11 4.80
CA THR A 102 16.33 8.66 4.48
C THR A 102 15.36 9.05 5.61
N ILE A 103 14.05 9.08 5.30
CA ILE A 103 13.03 9.38 6.33
C ILE A 103 13.16 8.42 7.51
N ASP A 104 13.35 7.14 7.23
CA ASP A 104 13.51 6.09 8.24
C ASP A 104 14.70 6.38 9.16
N GLU A 105 15.86 6.70 8.59
CA GLU A 105 17.07 7.06 9.34
C GLU A 105 16.88 8.36 10.14
N GLY A 106 16.23 9.38 9.56
CA GLY A 106 15.96 10.65 10.22
C GLY A 106 15.04 10.51 11.42
N VAL A 107 13.93 9.79 11.26
CA VAL A 107 12.97 9.51 12.34
C VAL A 107 13.59 8.58 13.38
N LYS A 108 14.33 7.55 12.97
CA LYS A 108 15.06 6.64 13.88
C LYS A 108 16.14 7.34 14.69
N GLY A 109 16.78 8.38 14.14
CA GLY A 109 17.72 9.23 14.88
C GLY A 109 17.06 9.97 16.06
N GLY A 110 15.74 10.20 15.99
CA GLY A 110 14.94 10.78 17.07
C GLY A 110 14.44 9.76 18.11
N TYR A 111 14.79 8.48 18.01
CA TYR A 111 14.37 7.44 18.94
C TYR A 111 15.08 7.57 20.30
N ARG A 112 14.33 7.54 21.40
CA ARG A 112 14.87 7.62 22.77
C ARG A 112 15.45 6.28 23.20
N TRP A 113 16.73 6.08 22.91
CA TRP A 113 17.49 4.94 23.40
C TRP A 113 17.66 5.04 24.92
N THR A 114 16.92 4.24 25.69
CA THR A 114 17.16 4.09 27.13
C THR A 114 18.46 3.30 27.33
N GLN A 115 19.43 3.89 28.02
CA GLN A 115 20.61 3.15 28.48
C GLN A 115 20.19 2.31 29.70
N GLY A 116 20.01 1.00 29.53
CA GLY A 116 19.60 0.09 30.60
C GLY A 116 19.47 -1.37 30.15
N LEU A 117 19.12 -2.25 31.09
CA LEU A 117 18.98 -3.72 30.91
C LEU A 117 17.96 -4.14 29.83
N HIS A 118 17.11 -3.24 29.35
CA HIS A 118 16.16 -3.45 28.26
C HIS A 118 16.34 -2.38 27.17
N ALA A 119 17.51 -2.32 26.54
CA ALA A 119 17.68 -1.58 25.31
C ALA A 119 16.70 -2.14 24.25
N PRO A 120 15.96 -1.29 23.53
CA PRO A 120 14.98 -1.75 22.55
C PRO A 120 15.69 -2.54 21.46
N GLN A 121 15.11 -3.69 21.12
CA GLN A 121 15.68 -4.52 20.08
C GLN A 121 15.45 -3.85 18.72
N GLN A 122 16.39 -3.99 17.78
CA GLN A 122 16.30 -3.32 16.48
C GLN A 122 14.97 -3.59 15.76
N HIS A 123 14.41 -4.80 15.91
CA HIS A 123 13.12 -5.17 15.34
C HIS A 123 11.92 -4.41 15.95
N GLU A 124 12.01 -4.02 17.22
CA GLU A 124 10.96 -3.25 17.90
C GLU A 124 10.89 -1.83 17.34
N VAL A 125 12.06 -1.20 17.13
CA VAL A 125 12.15 0.11 16.47
C VAL A 125 11.64 0.05 15.03
N GLN A 126 11.98 -1.01 14.29
CA GLN A 126 11.47 -1.24 12.93
C GLN A 126 9.95 -1.39 12.89
N TYR A 127 9.39 -2.17 13.82
CA TYR A 127 7.95 -2.35 13.95
C TYR A 127 7.23 -1.04 14.29
N HIS A 128 7.75 -0.26 15.24
CA HIS A 128 7.15 1.03 15.57
C HIS A 128 7.22 2.02 14.39
N LEU A 129 8.32 2.00 13.63
CA LEU A 129 8.44 2.82 12.42
C LEU A 129 7.43 2.37 11.34
N LEU A 130 7.23 1.07 11.18
CA LEU A 130 6.22 0.51 10.29
C LEU A 130 4.80 0.97 10.68
N GLU A 131 4.47 1.02 11.97
CA GLU A 131 3.17 1.52 12.44
C GLU A 131 2.97 3.02 12.18
N LEU A 132 4.01 3.83 12.33
CA LEU A 132 3.96 5.25 11.95
C LEU A 132 3.75 5.44 10.45
N TRP A 133 4.42 4.64 9.62
CA TRP A 133 4.20 4.62 8.18
C TRP A 133 2.78 4.17 7.85
N ARG A 134 2.29 3.10 8.48
CA ARG A 134 0.94 2.59 8.29
C ARG A 134 -0.10 3.66 8.58
N PHE A 135 0.00 4.31 9.73
CA PHE A 135 -0.90 5.41 10.11
C PHE A 135 -0.83 6.58 9.12
N SER A 136 0.38 6.94 8.69
CA SER A 136 0.61 8.00 7.70
C SER A 136 0.01 7.68 6.34
N PHE A 137 0.00 6.41 5.91
CA PHE A 137 -0.71 5.97 4.71
C PHE A 137 -2.23 6.00 4.91
N GLN A 138 -2.70 5.57 6.08
CA GLN A 138 -4.12 5.43 6.38
C GLN A 138 -4.85 6.79 6.43
N TYR A 139 -4.23 7.81 7.04
CA TYR A 139 -4.86 9.11 7.29
C TYR A 139 -4.10 10.30 6.67
N GLY A 140 -3.05 10.04 5.88
CA GLY A 140 -2.16 11.08 5.40
C GLY A 140 -2.84 12.14 4.54
N CYS A 141 -3.84 11.75 3.73
CA CYS A 141 -4.56 12.70 2.87
C CYS A 141 -5.26 13.77 3.73
N GLU A 142 -5.92 13.35 4.79
CA GLU A 142 -6.66 14.17 5.74
C GLU A 142 -5.72 15.01 6.61
N MET A 143 -4.59 14.44 7.03
CA MET A 143 -3.59 15.13 7.84
C MET A 143 -2.89 16.26 7.10
N VAL A 144 -2.50 16.04 5.83
CA VAL A 144 -1.79 17.06 5.04
C VAL A 144 -2.73 17.95 4.21
N GLY A 145 -4.01 17.59 4.10
CA GLY A 145 -5.00 18.31 3.29
C GLY A 145 -4.88 18.08 1.79
N THR A 146 -4.42 16.89 1.39
CA THR A 146 -4.34 16.51 -0.04
C THR A 146 -5.69 16.04 -0.53
N ASN A 147 -6.15 16.62 -1.64
CA ASN A 147 -7.37 16.17 -2.31
C ASN A 147 -7.20 14.78 -2.92
N ARG A 148 -8.18 13.91 -2.66
CA ARG A 148 -8.29 12.60 -3.32
C ARG A 148 -8.93 12.78 -4.70
N LEU A 149 -8.65 11.84 -5.61
CA LEU A 149 -9.19 11.92 -6.98
C LEU A 149 -10.69 11.66 -7.00
N VAL A 150 -11.44 12.57 -7.62
CA VAL A 150 -12.88 12.42 -7.87
C VAL A 150 -13.07 11.60 -9.16
N ARG A 151 -14.03 10.68 -9.14
CA ARG A 151 -14.39 9.87 -10.30
C ARG A 151 -14.96 10.77 -11.39
N ASN A 152 -14.33 10.76 -12.56
CA ASN A 152 -14.87 11.43 -13.75
C ASN A 152 -15.87 10.48 -14.44
N THR A 153 -17.05 10.32 -13.87
CA THR A 153 -18.17 9.60 -14.51
C THR A 153 -18.72 10.46 -15.64
N LYS A 154 -18.06 10.46 -16.80
CA LYS A 154 -18.69 10.95 -18.03
C LYS A 154 -19.95 10.11 -18.29
N GLY A 155 -21.13 10.64 -17.98
CA GLY A 155 -22.42 10.08 -18.38
C GLY A 155 -23.43 9.75 -17.27
N GLN A 156 -23.17 10.04 -15.99
CA GLN A 156 -24.24 10.03 -14.97
C GLN A 156 -24.62 11.46 -14.61
N SER A 157 -25.80 11.86 -15.09
CA SER A 157 -26.51 13.09 -14.72
C SER A 157 -26.76 13.12 -13.21
N ASP A 158 -26.67 14.33 -12.66
CA ASP A 158 -27.25 14.83 -11.42
C ASP A 158 -26.86 14.16 -10.10
N SER A 159 -26.07 14.94 -9.34
CA SER A 159 -26.10 15.01 -7.87
C SER A 159 -26.35 13.70 -7.12
N VAL A 160 -25.39 12.77 -7.18
CA VAL A 160 -25.19 11.86 -6.06
C VAL A 160 -24.07 12.46 -5.21
N THR A 161 -24.45 13.36 -4.32
CA THR A 161 -23.70 13.57 -3.08
C THR A 161 -23.65 12.21 -2.40
N TRP A 162 -22.50 11.53 -2.48
CA TRP A 162 -22.22 10.40 -1.62
C TRP A 162 -22.13 10.94 -0.19
N ASP A 163 -23.30 11.09 0.42
CA ASP A 163 -23.53 11.54 1.79
C ASP A 163 -23.26 10.42 2.80
N LEU A 164 -22.38 9.48 2.44
CA LEU A 164 -21.73 8.57 3.37
C LEU A 164 -20.40 9.22 3.80
N GLN A 165 -20.47 10.47 4.27
CA GLN A 165 -19.40 11.01 5.10
C GLN A 165 -19.55 10.37 6.48
N TYR A 166 -19.00 9.18 6.67
CA TYR A 166 -18.54 8.81 8.00
C TYR A 166 -17.66 9.95 8.47
N ALA A 167 -18.01 10.56 9.60
CA ALA A 167 -17.34 11.73 10.14
C ALA A 167 -15.84 11.41 10.24
N SER A 168 -15.07 11.87 9.25
CA SER A 168 -13.64 11.71 9.28
C SER A 168 -13.16 12.35 10.56
N PRO A 169 -12.30 11.69 11.35
CA PRO A 169 -11.72 12.33 12.51
C PRO A 169 -11.15 13.69 12.12
N ASP A 170 -11.37 14.69 12.97
CA ASP A 170 -10.93 16.03 12.63
C ASP A 170 -9.41 16.05 12.46
N ARG A 171 -8.95 16.90 11.53
CA ARG A 171 -7.54 16.99 11.16
C ARG A 171 -6.63 17.22 12.38
N LYS A 172 -7.06 18.02 13.36
CA LYS A 172 -6.24 18.31 14.54
C LYS A 172 -6.12 17.05 15.42
N SER A 173 -7.21 16.31 15.62
CA SER A 173 -7.18 15.07 16.39
C SER A 173 -6.35 13.97 15.73
N LEU A 174 -6.32 13.90 14.39
CA LEU A 174 -5.40 12.99 13.67
C LEU A 174 -3.93 13.32 13.95
N TRP A 175 -3.55 14.61 13.94
CA TRP A 175 -2.19 15.03 14.27
C TRP A 175 -1.84 14.77 15.74
N LYS A 176 -2.75 15.08 16.66
CA LYS A 176 -2.58 14.76 18.09
C LYS A 176 -2.33 13.26 18.29
N HIS A 177 -3.13 12.42 17.65
CA HIS A 177 -2.97 10.96 17.73
C HIS A 177 -1.65 10.49 17.13
N PHE A 178 -1.25 11.02 15.97
CA PHE A 178 0.03 10.66 15.35
C PHE A 178 1.22 11.00 16.25
N PHE A 179 1.24 12.19 16.86
CA PHE A 179 2.29 12.56 17.81
C PHE A 179 2.21 11.74 19.09
N TRP A 180 1.00 11.42 19.56
CA TRP A 180 0.83 10.48 20.66
C TRP A 180 1.43 9.11 20.34
N LEU A 181 1.17 8.56 19.16
CA LEU A 181 1.69 7.28 18.68
C LEU A 181 3.23 7.28 18.62
N ALA A 182 3.81 8.33 18.01
CA ALA A 182 5.26 8.50 17.93
C ALA A 182 5.91 8.59 19.32
N ASN A 183 5.36 9.42 20.21
CA ASN A 183 5.87 9.56 21.58
C ASN A 183 5.72 8.26 22.38
N HIS A 184 4.58 7.58 22.25
CA HIS A 184 4.31 6.29 22.91
C HIS A 184 5.32 5.22 22.49
N TYR A 185 5.69 5.17 21.22
CA TYR A 185 6.70 4.26 20.69
C TYR A 185 8.15 4.68 20.97
N GLY A 186 8.37 5.80 21.65
CA GLY A 186 9.69 6.26 22.06
C GLY A 186 10.37 7.19 21.05
N PHE A 187 9.72 7.56 19.95
CA PHE A 187 10.23 8.60 19.05
C PHE A 187 10.01 9.97 19.65
N THR A 188 10.92 10.90 19.35
CA THR A 188 10.76 12.28 19.77
C THR A 188 9.80 13.01 18.84
N VAL A 189 8.96 13.86 19.42
CA VAL A 189 8.00 14.72 18.71
C VAL A 189 8.42 16.20 18.80
N PRO A 190 7.94 17.07 17.90
CA PRO A 190 8.14 18.52 18.03
C PRO A 190 7.66 19.04 19.39
N ASN A 191 8.36 20.04 19.95
CA ASN A 191 7.95 20.70 21.18
C ASN A 191 6.56 21.34 20.99
N ASP A 192 5.72 21.34 22.03
CA ASP A 192 4.32 21.83 22.04
C ASP A 192 3.28 20.97 21.30
N SER A 193 3.66 19.81 20.76
CA SER A 193 2.71 18.87 20.17
C SER A 193 1.76 18.30 21.23
N PRO A 194 0.43 18.44 21.09
CA PRO A 194 -0.51 17.85 22.03
C PRO A 194 -0.51 16.33 21.89
N VAL A 195 -0.29 15.63 23.01
CA VAL A 195 -0.19 14.17 23.08
C VAL A 195 -1.51 13.63 23.62
N GLU A 196 -2.45 13.36 22.72
CA GLU A 196 -3.77 12.85 23.07
C GLU A 196 -4.08 11.59 22.25
N ARG A 197 -4.50 10.52 22.92
CA ARG A 197 -4.94 9.29 22.26
C ARG A 197 -6.35 9.51 21.73
N LEU A 198 -6.55 9.21 20.46
CA LEU A 198 -7.84 9.12 19.82
C LEU A 198 -8.17 7.65 19.61
N GLU A 199 -9.39 7.25 19.95
CA GLU A 199 -9.93 5.96 19.55
C GLU A 199 -10.53 6.13 18.15
N ILE A 200 -9.78 5.70 17.14
CA ILE A 200 -10.25 5.76 15.76
C ILE A 200 -10.81 4.39 15.41
N GLU A 201 -12.14 4.30 15.38
CA GLU A 201 -12.80 3.13 14.81
C GLU A 201 -12.61 3.12 13.30
N CYS A 202 -12.12 2.00 12.78
CA CYS A 202 -12.03 1.78 11.35
C CYS A 202 -13.15 0.82 10.95
N THR A 203 -14.14 1.32 10.23
CA THR A 203 -15.22 0.50 9.68
C THR A 203 -14.65 -0.51 8.69
N PRO A 204 -14.98 -1.81 8.82
CA PRO A 204 -14.67 -2.78 7.80
C PRO A 204 -15.31 -2.38 6.46
N GLY A 205 -14.50 -2.34 5.41
CA GLY A 205 -14.98 -1.98 4.08
C GLY A 205 -14.00 -2.45 3.01
N ASP A 206 -14.55 -3.01 1.93
CA ASP A 206 -13.80 -3.27 0.71
C ASP A 206 -14.43 -2.47 -0.43
N HIS A 207 -13.63 -2.22 -1.46
CA HIS A 207 -14.12 -1.76 -2.75
C HIS A 207 -13.50 -2.66 -3.83
N PRO A 208 -14.28 -3.12 -4.82
CA PRO A 208 -15.71 -2.88 -4.98
C PRO A 208 -16.57 -3.57 -3.90
N GLU A 209 -17.73 -2.98 -3.58
CA GLU A 209 -18.67 -3.53 -2.59
C GLU A 209 -19.37 -4.80 -3.11
N GLU A 210 -19.54 -4.90 -4.42
CA GLU A 210 -20.13 -6.05 -5.09
C GLU A 210 -19.20 -7.26 -5.02
N LEU A 211 -19.67 -8.33 -4.38
CA LEU A 211 -18.93 -9.57 -4.27
C LEU A 211 -18.62 -10.18 -5.65
N GLY A 212 -17.35 -10.52 -5.89
CA GLY A 212 -16.91 -11.08 -7.16
C GLY A 212 -16.67 -10.03 -8.26
N SER A 213 -16.90 -8.75 -7.96
CA SER A 213 -16.44 -7.65 -8.80
C SER A 213 -14.97 -7.34 -8.55
N ASP A 214 -14.34 -6.77 -9.56
CA ASP A 214 -12.91 -6.47 -9.58
C ASP A 214 -12.70 -4.96 -9.56
N GLU A 215 -11.76 -4.52 -8.73
CA GLU A 215 -11.26 -3.14 -8.79
C GLU A 215 -10.79 -2.86 -10.22
N PRO A 216 -11.19 -1.74 -10.86
CA PRO A 216 -10.73 -1.44 -12.21
C PRO A 216 -9.20 -1.36 -12.28
N LEU A 217 -8.59 -1.89 -13.35
CA LEU A 217 -7.13 -1.89 -13.54
C LEU A 217 -6.49 -0.51 -13.37
N SER A 218 -7.19 0.56 -13.76
CA SER A 218 -6.73 1.95 -13.62
C SER A 218 -6.63 2.43 -12.17
N ARG A 219 -7.30 1.74 -11.24
CA ARG A 219 -7.36 2.05 -9.80
C ARG A 219 -6.54 1.09 -8.93
N ARG A 220 -6.02 0.01 -9.52
CA ARG A 220 -5.05 -0.92 -8.91
C ARG A 220 -3.63 -0.34 -8.87
N SER A 221 -3.52 0.84 -8.27
CA SER A 221 -2.29 1.63 -8.07
C SER A 221 -2.45 2.52 -6.85
N GLY A 222 -1.38 3.12 -6.34
CA GLY A 222 -1.37 3.99 -5.16
C GLY A 222 -2.07 5.34 -5.31
N LYS A 223 -2.90 5.55 -6.33
CA LYS A 223 -3.73 6.76 -6.38
C LYS A 223 -4.87 6.67 -5.35
N PRO A 224 -5.01 7.64 -4.42
CA PRO A 224 -6.14 7.67 -3.50
C PRO A 224 -7.36 8.30 -4.21
N PHE A 225 -8.51 7.65 -4.07
CA PHE A 225 -9.78 8.11 -4.65
C PHE A 225 -10.76 8.55 -3.55
N ALA A 226 -11.60 9.53 -3.86
CA ALA A 226 -12.54 10.12 -2.92
C ALA A 226 -13.72 9.19 -2.59
N ASP A 227 -14.11 8.32 -3.53
CA ASP A 227 -15.21 7.35 -3.39
C ASP A 227 -14.79 6.07 -2.67
N SER A 228 -13.53 5.94 -2.26
CA SER A 228 -13.00 4.73 -1.62
C SER A 228 -12.22 5.00 -0.34
N VAL A 229 -12.52 6.11 0.33
CA VAL A 229 -11.82 6.56 1.53
C VAL A 229 -11.84 5.50 2.63
N ASP A 230 -13.01 4.98 2.97
CA ASP A 230 -13.14 4.03 4.08
C ASP A 230 -12.56 2.66 3.73
N ALA A 231 -12.68 2.23 2.47
CA ALA A 231 -12.00 1.03 1.98
C ALA A 231 -10.46 1.18 2.04
N ASP A 232 -9.92 2.34 1.66
CA ASP A 232 -8.47 2.61 1.79
C ASP A 232 -8.04 2.59 3.27
N ARG A 233 -8.83 3.22 4.16
CA ARG A 233 -8.56 3.24 5.61
C ARG A 233 -8.59 1.84 6.20
N PHE A 234 -9.59 1.04 5.87
CA PHE A 234 -9.69 -0.32 6.35
C PHE A 234 -8.57 -1.19 5.81
N ALA A 235 -8.26 -1.09 4.52
CA ALA A 235 -7.18 -1.83 3.89
C ALA A 235 -5.81 -1.57 4.56
N LEU A 236 -5.57 -0.34 5.01
CA LEU A 236 -4.35 0.09 5.70
C LEU A 236 -4.47 -0.01 7.23
N SER A 237 -5.61 -0.45 7.74
CA SER A 237 -5.78 -0.76 9.16
C SER A 237 -4.99 -2.00 9.54
N SER A 238 -4.77 -2.15 10.84
CA SER A 238 -4.09 -3.31 11.38
C SER A 238 -4.76 -4.64 11.04
N LEU A 239 -6.10 -4.64 10.97
CA LEU A 239 -6.90 -5.81 10.58
C LEU A 239 -6.86 -6.04 9.07
N GLY A 240 -6.97 -4.97 8.27
CA GLY A 240 -6.96 -5.06 6.81
C GLY A 240 -5.65 -5.62 6.27
N LEU A 241 -4.50 -5.20 6.82
CA LEU A 241 -3.20 -5.71 6.42
C LEU A 241 -3.01 -7.19 6.76
N GLN A 242 -3.69 -7.74 7.77
CA GLN A 242 -3.62 -9.16 8.14
C GLN A 242 -4.53 -10.05 7.29
N ARG A 243 -5.43 -9.47 6.51
CA ARG A 243 -6.40 -10.23 5.73
C ARG A 243 -5.71 -11.13 4.72
N GLN A 244 -6.16 -12.39 4.70
CA GLN A 244 -5.77 -13.35 3.68
C GLN A 244 -6.71 -13.26 2.49
N TRP A 245 -6.15 -13.31 1.29
CA TRP A 245 -6.87 -13.30 0.02
C TRP A 245 -6.96 -14.72 -0.51
N LYS A 246 -8.16 -15.15 -0.87
CA LYS A 246 -8.37 -16.45 -1.50
C LYS A 246 -8.54 -16.27 -3.01
N ASP A 247 -8.29 -17.35 -3.73
CA ASP A 247 -8.48 -17.41 -5.18
C ASP A 247 -9.97 -17.14 -5.51
N ASP A 248 -10.19 -16.49 -6.65
CA ASP A 248 -11.52 -16.16 -7.20
C ASP A 248 -12.42 -15.26 -6.32
N GLN A 249 -11.85 -14.54 -5.35
CA GLN A 249 -12.59 -13.55 -4.54
C GLN A 249 -12.76 -12.18 -5.20
N GLY A 250 -12.09 -11.96 -6.33
CA GLY A 250 -12.00 -10.65 -6.98
C GLY A 250 -10.91 -9.76 -6.36
N VAL A 251 -10.45 -8.77 -7.13
CA VAL A 251 -9.43 -7.82 -6.67
C VAL A 251 -10.09 -6.67 -5.91
N THR A 252 -9.78 -6.52 -4.63
CA THR A 252 -10.26 -5.38 -3.83
C THR A 252 -9.16 -4.34 -3.59
N LEU A 253 -9.54 -3.15 -3.12
CA LEU A 253 -8.59 -2.15 -2.61
C LEU A 253 -7.82 -2.66 -1.39
N GLY A 254 -8.42 -3.53 -0.57
CA GLY A 254 -7.72 -4.26 0.49
C GLY A 254 -6.43 -4.91 -0.02
N LEU A 255 -6.55 -5.67 -1.11
CA LEU A 255 -5.43 -6.37 -1.73
C LEU A 255 -4.42 -5.37 -2.31
N VAL A 256 -4.90 -4.39 -3.08
CA VAL A 256 -4.05 -3.40 -3.76
C VAL A 256 -3.24 -2.58 -2.75
N ARG A 257 -3.90 -2.01 -1.73
CA ARG A 257 -3.25 -1.18 -0.70
C ARG A 257 -2.34 -1.99 0.19
N GLY A 258 -2.78 -3.17 0.61
CA GLY A 258 -1.98 -4.06 1.44
C GLY A 258 -0.70 -4.48 0.74
N TRP A 259 -0.78 -4.85 -0.54
CA TRP A 259 0.40 -5.16 -1.33
C TRP A 259 1.32 -3.95 -1.52
N MET A 260 0.77 -2.78 -1.92
CA MET A 260 1.56 -1.57 -2.12
C MET A 260 2.33 -1.18 -0.84
N PHE A 261 1.66 -1.22 0.31
CA PHE A 261 2.29 -0.94 1.60
C PHE A 261 3.44 -1.92 1.88
N ARG A 262 3.20 -3.23 1.71
CA ARG A 262 4.24 -4.25 1.89
C ARG A 262 5.39 -4.11 0.89
N ALA A 263 5.11 -3.69 -0.35
CA ALA A 263 6.15 -3.48 -1.36
C ALA A 263 7.13 -2.38 -0.96
N PHE A 264 6.65 -1.28 -0.36
CA PHE A 264 7.52 -0.20 0.11
C PHE A 264 8.21 -0.47 1.45
N PHE A 265 7.58 -1.23 2.35
CA PHE A 265 8.03 -1.35 3.75
C PHE A 265 8.44 -2.76 4.16
N SER A 266 8.61 -3.69 3.21
CA SER A 266 9.07 -5.05 3.50
C SER A 266 10.43 -5.09 4.23
N HIS A 267 11.30 -4.08 4.05
CA HIS A 267 12.57 -3.97 4.77
C HIS A 267 12.42 -3.68 6.27
N LEU A 268 11.24 -3.22 6.71
CA LEU A 268 10.91 -3.01 8.12
C LEU A 268 10.20 -4.22 8.75
N ILE A 269 9.80 -5.21 7.94
CA ILE A 269 9.12 -6.43 8.42
C ILE A 269 10.20 -7.50 8.70
N PRO A 270 10.33 -8.02 9.94
CA PRO A 270 11.32 -9.05 10.23
C PRO A 270 11.02 -10.36 9.50
N ALA A 271 12.07 -11.01 8.94
CA ALA A 271 11.95 -12.24 8.17
C ALA A 271 11.37 -13.45 8.95
N ASN A 272 11.41 -13.41 10.29
CA ASN A 272 10.96 -14.48 11.19
C ASN A 272 9.67 -14.15 11.94
N ASP A 273 8.98 -13.05 11.62
CA ASP A 273 7.79 -12.66 12.37
C ASP A 273 6.56 -13.46 11.89
N ASN A 274 6.33 -14.61 12.53
CA ASN A 274 5.09 -15.38 12.46
C ASN A 274 3.99 -14.83 13.40
N ARG A 275 4.19 -13.66 14.03
CA ARG A 275 3.11 -13.01 14.78
C ARG A 275 2.07 -12.53 13.76
N PRO A 276 0.76 -12.81 13.97
CA PRO A 276 -0.28 -12.15 13.20
C PRO A 276 -0.05 -10.64 13.34
N ILE A 277 0.06 -9.96 12.20
CA ILE A 277 0.86 -8.74 12.11
C ILE A 277 0.51 -7.69 13.15
N LEU A 278 -0.66 -7.57 13.75
CA LEU A 278 -0.92 -6.55 14.77
C LEU A 278 -1.70 -7.12 15.95
N VAL A 279 -0.98 -7.53 16.99
CA VAL A 279 -1.52 -7.65 18.35
C VAL A 279 -0.87 -6.54 19.18
N GLY A 280 -1.55 -5.41 19.26
CA GLY A 280 -1.40 -4.55 20.44
C GLY A 280 -1.79 -5.41 21.63
N LYS A 281 -0.83 -5.69 22.52
CA LYS A 281 -1.14 -6.23 23.83
C LYS A 281 -2.12 -5.24 24.49
N ARG A 282 -3.32 -5.74 24.80
CA ARG A 282 -4.26 -5.06 25.71
C ARG A 282 -3.59 -4.84 27.06
#